data_AF-A0AAW1IAL8-F1
#
_entry.id   AF-A0AAW1IAL8-F1
#
_cell.length_a   1.000
_cell.length_b   1.000
_cell.length_c   1.000
_cell.angle_alpha   90.00
_cell.angle_beta   90.00
_cell.angle_gamma   90.00
#
_symmetry.space_group_name_H-M   'P 1'
#
loop_
_entity.id
_entity.type
_entity.pdbx_description
1 polymer ?
#
loop_
_entity_poly.entity_id
_entity_poly.type
_entity_poly.pdbx_seq_one_letter_code
_entity_poly.pdbx_strand_id
1 'polypeptide(L)'
;MHLISELGRFNLYILDLTRRGNILKSVGVKTASQLTPKAQKLYRIARTLRKTTKRLFVEHADCNERIKQAKKFVASPDYIRLQLNALVFQFISSQIKLQKVSPKLRRFTLDDKLLSLVLMKQSPKGYSFLSKIFALPNRKTLTNLLSRVPIETEIRYAVMKTLQKTVQEMKLLDRHCIIMFDDIALQTSLLYNNKCDVIDGFQDNGRNNRYPLFADKAMVFVARGISKKWKQPLAYYFNQGGMKSEVIATCLKTVIREATSIGLNNVACVCDQANANAKAIRMLYDETNRNFVLKGQENRNFGFVIDDPR
;
A
#
# COMPACT_ATOMS: atom_id res chain seq x y z
N MET A 1 -17.31 -2.72 -52.39
CA MET A 1 -18.26 -3.77 -52.81
C MET A 1 -17.59 -4.98 -53.46
N HIS A 2 -16.52 -4.81 -54.25
CA HIS A 2 -15.85 -5.93 -54.96
C HIS A 2 -15.29 -7.03 -54.03
N LEU A 3 -14.57 -6.67 -52.96
CA LEU A 3 -13.97 -7.62 -52.01
C LEU A 3 -14.99 -8.46 -51.23
N ILE A 4 -16.17 -7.90 -50.92
CA ILE A 4 -17.25 -8.63 -50.22
C ILE A 4 -17.90 -9.64 -51.17
N SER A 5 -18.01 -9.30 -52.46
CA SER A 5 -18.51 -10.21 -53.49
C SER A 5 -17.54 -11.37 -53.77
N GLU A 6 -16.22 -11.10 -53.69
CA GLU A 6 -15.19 -12.13 -53.85
C GLU A 6 -15.12 -13.07 -52.65
N LEU A 7 -15.19 -12.55 -51.41
CA LEU A 7 -15.29 -13.38 -50.21
C LEU A 7 -16.56 -14.25 -50.20
N GLY A 8 -17.69 -13.71 -50.69
CA GLY A 8 -18.93 -14.45 -50.87
C GLY A 8 -18.81 -15.59 -51.89
N ARG A 9 -18.17 -15.33 -53.05
CA ARG A 9 -17.89 -16.36 -54.06
C ARG A 9 -16.89 -17.41 -53.55
N PHE A 10 -15.85 -17.00 -52.82
CA PHE A 10 -14.86 -17.91 -52.24
C PHE A 10 -15.51 -18.87 -51.23
N ASN A 11 -16.44 -18.37 -50.40
CA ASN A 11 -17.23 -19.19 -49.48
C ASN A 11 -18.14 -20.19 -50.21
N LEU A 12 -18.78 -19.78 -51.31
CA LEU A 12 -19.62 -20.65 -52.15
C LEU A 12 -18.84 -21.80 -52.80
N TYR A 13 -17.67 -21.53 -53.37
CA TYR A 13 -16.80 -22.57 -53.97
C TYR A 13 -16.25 -23.56 -52.92
N ILE A 14 -15.93 -23.08 -51.71
CA ILE A 14 -15.46 -23.93 -50.61
C ILE A 14 -16.59 -24.78 -50.01
N LEU A 15 -17.82 -24.24 -49.94
CA LEU A 15 -19.02 -25.00 -49.58
C LEU A 15 -19.27 -26.17 -50.53
N ASP A 16 -18.99 -25.99 -51.82
CA ASP A 16 -19.18 -27.04 -52.82
C ASP A 16 -18.09 -28.13 -52.74
N LEU A 17 -16.85 -27.78 -52.38
CA LEU A 17 -15.77 -28.75 -52.11
C LEU A 17 -15.96 -29.54 -50.80
N THR A 18 -16.69 -28.97 -49.83
CA THR A 18 -16.99 -29.60 -48.53
C THR A 18 -18.25 -30.45 -48.53
N ARG A 19 -19.22 -30.22 -49.45
CA ARG A 19 -20.40 -31.10 -49.68
C ARG A 19 -19.99 -32.56 -49.83
N ARG A 20 -20.75 -33.50 -49.25
CA ARG A 20 -20.48 -34.96 -49.26
C ARG A 20 -20.66 -35.63 -50.64
N GLY A 21 -20.40 -34.95 -51.75
CA GLY A 21 -20.45 -35.54 -53.09
C GLY A 21 -19.27 -36.48 -53.34
N ASN A 22 -19.54 -37.71 -53.79
CA ASN A 22 -18.49 -38.63 -54.25
C ASN A 22 -18.02 -38.16 -55.64
N ILE A 23 -16.74 -37.77 -55.77
CA ILE A 23 -16.15 -37.25 -57.03
C ILE A 23 -16.24 -38.29 -58.15
N LEU A 24 -16.27 -39.58 -57.82
CA LEU A 24 -16.43 -40.64 -58.80
C LEU A 24 -17.88 -40.71 -59.33
N LYS A 25 -18.86 -40.40 -58.48
CA LYS A 25 -20.29 -40.41 -58.83
C LYS A 25 -20.64 -39.28 -59.81
N SER A 26 -19.97 -38.13 -59.74
CA SER A 26 -20.15 -37.03 -60.71
C SER A 26 -19.61 -37.33 -62.10
N VAL A 27 -18.79 -38.38 -62.25
CA VAL A 27 -18.25 -38.85 -63.55
C VAL A 27 -18.92 -40.18 -63.96
N GLY A 28 -19.94 -40.65 -63.22
CA GLY A 28 -20.66 -41.89 -63.54
C GLY A 28 -19.91 -43.19 -63.19
N VAL A 29 -18.84 -43.11 -62.41
CA VAL A 29 -17.91 -44.22 -62.16
C VAL A 29 -18.02 -44.72 -60.70
N LYS A 30 -17.91 -46.03 -60.48
CA LYS A 30 -18.00 -46.63 -59.14
C LYS A 30 -16.63 -46.74 -58.44
N THR A 31 -15.58 -47.05 -59.19
CA THR A 31 -14.22 -47.27 -58.64
C THR A 31 -13.15 -46.51 -59.43
N ALA A 32 -12.08 -46.08 -58.75
CA ALA A 32 -10.99 -45.34 -59.39
C ALA A 32 -10.25 -46.17 -60.47
N SER A 33 -10.36 -47.50 -60.45
CA SER A 33 -9.78 -48.41 -61.45
C SER A 33 -10.42 -48.28 -62.84
N GLN A 34 -11.65 -47.76 -62.91
CA GLN A 34 -12.40 -47.54 -64.16
C GLN A 34 -11.99 -46.23 -64.87
N LEU A 35 -11.07 -45.45 -64.29
CA LEU A 35 -10.54 -44.21 -64.87
C LEU A 35 -9.26 -44.48 -65.67
N THR A 36 -8.99 -43.64 -66.67
CA THR A 36 -7.71 -43.68 -67.42
C THR A 36 -6.51 -43.37 -66.51
N PRO A 37 -5.28 -43.81 -66.83
CA PRO A 37 -4.10 -43.58 -65.98
C PRO A 37 -3.86 -42.09 -65.63
N LYS A 38 -4.08 -41.19 -66.60
CA LYS A 38 -4.01 -39.73 -66.38
C LYS A 38 -5.12 -39.25 -65.44
N ALA A 39 -6.36 -39.73 -65.62
CA ALA A 39 -7.49 -39.38 -64.76
C ALA A 39 -7.34 -39.95 -63.32
N GLN A 40 -6.72 -41.12 -63.15
CA GLN A 40 -6.40 -41.68 -61.84
C GLN A 40 -5.40 -40.80 -61.06
N LYS A 41 -4.37 -40.28 -61.74
CA LYS A 41 -3.40 -39.35 -61.14
C LYS A 41 -4.09 -38.05 -60.68
N LEU A 42 -4.93 -37.47 -61.53
CA LEU A 42 -5.72 -36.28 -61.20
C LEU A 42 -6.71 -36.53 -60.05
N TYR A 43 -7.37 -37.70 -60.04
CA TYR A 43 -8.26 -38.09 -58.95
C TYR A 43 -7.53 -38.17 -57.60
N ARG A 44 -6.30 -38.73 -57.57
CA ARG A 44 -5.48 -38.76 -56.35
C ARG A 44 -5.14 -37.35 -55.85
N ILE A 45 -4.73 -36.45 -56.74
CA ILE A 45 -4.43 -35.05 -56.41
C ILE A 45 -5.68 -34.34 -55.87
N ALA A 46 -6.82 -34.46 -56.58
CA ALA A 46 -8.09 -33.87 -56.16
C ALA A 46 -8.56 -34.41 -54.79
N ARG A 47 -8.36 -35.70 -54.52
CA ARG A 47 -8.64 -36.31 -53.22
C ARG A 47 -7.75 -35.73 -52.11
N THR A 48 -6.45 -35.56 -52.37
CA THR A 48 -5.52 -34.96 -51.41
C THR A 48 -5.87 -33.50 -51.14
N LEU A 49 -6.08 -32.70 -52.19
CA LEU A 49 -6.51 -31.30 -52.06
C LEU A 49 -7.79 -31.18 -51.24
N ARG A 50 -8.80 -32.02 -51.52
CA ARG A 50 -10.05 -32.01 -50.76
C ARG A 50 -9.86 -32.38 -49.29
N LYS A 51 -8.98 -33.34 -48.96
CA LYS A 51 -8.62 -33.65 -47.57
C LYS A 51 -7.96 -32.46 -46.89
N THR A 52 -7.01 -31.81 -47.55
CA THR A 52 -6.31 -30.63 -47.04
C THR A 52 -7.27 -29.45 -46.84
N THR A 53 -8.15 -29.16 -47.81
CA THR A 53 -9.16 -28.09 -47.69
C THR A 53 -10.11 -28.34 -46.53
N LYS A 54 -10.55 -29.59 -46.33
CA LYS A 54 -11.38 -29.94 -45.16
C LYS A 54 -10.64 -29.73 -43.85
N ARG A 55 -9.38 -30.17 -43.76
CA ARG A 55 -8.54 -29.97 -42.57
C ARG A 55 -8.36 -28.48 -42.28
N LEU A 56 -7.94 -27.70 -43.28
CA LEU A 56 -7.76 -26.25 -43.15
C LEU A 56 -9.05 -25.52 -42.76
N PHE A 57 -10.21 -25.96 -43.26
CA PHE A 57 -11.49 -25.37 -42.88
C PHE A 57 -11.82 -25.61 -41.40
N VAL A 58 -11.60 -26.84 -40.91
CA VAL A 58 -11.80 -27.17 -39.49
C VAL A 58 -10.80 -26.41 -38.62
N GLU A 59 -9.52 -26.36 -39.00
CA GLU A 59 -8.49 -25.58 -38.30
C GLU A 59 -8.82 -24.08 -38.27
N HIS A 60 -9.32 -23.52 -39.37
CA HIS A 60 -9.73 -22.12 -39.44
C HIS A 60 -10.96 -21.83 -38.57
N ALA A 61 -11.94 -22.75 -38.54
CA ALA A 61 -13.11 -22.64 -37.67
C ALA A 61 -12.71 -22.70 -36.18
N ASP A 62 -11.83 -23.63 -35.80
CA ASP A 62 -11.28 -23.73 -34.45
C ASP A 62 -10.49 -22.47 -34.05
N CYS A 63 -9.61 -22.00 -34.93
CA CYS A 63 -8.84 -20.78 -34.71
C CYS A 63 -9.76 -19.55 -34.51
N ASN A 64 -10.81 -19.41 -35.31
CA ASN A 64 -11.77 -18.33 -35.15
C ASN A 64 -12.54 -18.42 -33.82
N GLU A 65 -12.91 -19.62 -33.39
CA GLU A 65 -13.57 -19.80 -32.09
C GLU A 65 -12.61 -19.49 -30.93
N ARG A 66 -11.34 -19.89 -31.03
CA ARG A 66 -10.29 -19.53 -30.06
C ARG A 66 -10.06 -18.02 -30.01
N ILE A 67 -9.99 -17.34 -31.15
CA ILE A 67 -9.85 -15.86 -31.21
C ILE A 67 -11.06 -15.19 -30.57
N LYS A 68 -12.27 -15.70 -30.82
CA LYS A 68 -13.51 -15.19 -30.21
C LYS A 68 -13.50 -15.37 -28.69
N GLN A 69 -13.08 -16.52 -28.20
CA GLN A 69 -12.92 -16.78 -26.76
C GLN A 69 -11.84 -15.88 -26.14
N ALA A 70 -10.68 -15.71 -26.80
CA ALA A 70 -9.62 -14.82 -26.35
C ALA A 70 -10.09 -13.36 -26.29
N LYS A 71 -10.83 -12.87 -27.29
CA LYS A 71 -11.42 -11.52 -27.29
C LYS A 71 -12.40 -11.33 -26.13
N LYS A 72 -13.25 -12.32 -25.84
CA LYS A 72 -14.14 -12.30 -24.68
C LYS A 72 -13.37 -12.28 -23.37
N PHE A 73 -12.31 -13.07 -23.26
CA PHE A 73 -11.47 -13.13 -22.07
C PHE A 73 -10.71 -11.82 -21.83
N VAL A 74 -10.12 -11.22 -22.86
CA VAL A 74 -9.44 -9.91 -22.77
C VAL A 74 -10.39 -8.80 -22.32
N ALA A 75 -11.65 -8.86 -22.74
CA ALA A 75 -12.69 -7.94 -22.29
C ALA A 75 -13.26 -8.28 -20.90
N SER A 76 -12.82 -9.38 -20.28
CA SER A 76 -13.33 -9.80 -18.98
C SER A 76 -12.70 -8.99 -17.84
N PRO A 77 -13.45 -8.77 -16.73
CA PRO A 77 -12.89 -8.15 -15.52
C PRO A 77 -11.68 -8.90 -14.96
N ASP A 78 -11.60 -10.22 -15.18
CA ASP A 78 -10.51 -11.06 -14.69
C ASP A 78 -9.21 -10.78 -15.42
N TYR A 79 -9.26 -10.52 -16.73
CA TYR A 79 -8.07 -10.10 -17.48
C TYR A 79 -7.57 -8.73 -17.01
N ILE A 80 -8.49 -7.76 -16.83
CA ILE A 80 -8.14 -6.43 -16.31
C ILE A 80 -7.47 -6.55 -14.92
N ARG A 81 -7.96 -7.46 -14.07
CA ARG A 81 -7.38 -7.73 -12.76
C ARG A 81 -5.94 -8.27 -12.83
N LEU A 82 -5.63 -9.09 -13.83
CA LEU A 82 -4.27 -9.64 -14.04
C LEU A 82 -3.27 -8.59 -14.54
N GLN A 83 -3.75 -7.53 -15.21
CA GLN A 83 -2.90 -6.48 -15.77
C GLN A 83 -2.65 -5.31 -14.82
N LEU A 84 -3.50 -5.14 -13.80
CA LEU A 84 -3.44 -4.01 -12.88
C LEU A 84 -2.95 -4.43 -11.51
N ASN A 85 -2.25 -3.51 -10.82
CA ASN A 85 -2.00 -3.69 -9.40
C ASN A 85 -3.33 -3.66 -8.62
N ALA A 86 -3.35 -4.31 -7.46
CA ALA A 86 -4.56 -4.48 -6.66
C ALA A 86 -5.25 -3.13 -6.31
N LEU A 87 -4.46 -2.10 -5.97
CA LEU A 87 -4.96 -0.78 -5.61
C LEU A 87 -5.67 -0.09 -6.78
N VAL A 88 -5.07 -0.11 -7.97
CA VAL A 88 -5.63 0.51 -9.19
C VAL A 88 -6.87 -0.25 -9.63
N PHE A 89 -6.83 -1.59 -9.59
CA PHE A 89 -8.01 -2.40 -9.90
C PHE A 89 -9.18 -2.08 -8.97
N GLN A 90 -8.91 -1.99 -7.67
CA GLN A 90 -9.93 -1.66 -6.68
C GLN A 90 -10.48 -0.25 -6.89
N PHE A 91 -9.61 0.73 -7.12
CA PHE A 91 -10.00 2.09 -7.42
C PHE A 91 -10.92 2.17 -8.64
N ILE A 92 -10.51 1.58 -9.77
CA ILE A 92 -11.30 1.58 -11.01
C ILE A 92 -12.64 0.87 -10.81
N SER A 93 -12.64 -0.27 -10.11
CA SER A 93 -13.86 -1.01 -9.77
C SER A 93 -14.83 -0.16 -8.95
N SER A 94 -14.32 0.59 -7.97
CA SER A 94 -15.12 1.53 -7.18
C SER A 94 -15.63 2.69 -8.02
N GLN A 95 -14.82 3.23 -8.95
CA GLN A 95 -15.27 4.28 -9.86
C GLN A 95 -16.43 3.82 -10.75
N ILE A 96 -16.32 2.64 -11.38
CA ILE A 96 -17.38 2.07 -12.24
C ILE A 96 -18.70 1.95 -11.46
N LYS A 97 -18.64 1.48 -10.21
CA LYS A 97 -19.82 1.30 -9.34
C LYS A 97 -20.43 2.63 -8.87
N LEU A 98 -19.59 3.60 -8.49
CA LEU A 98 -20.04 4.79 -7.75
C LEU A 98 -20.24 6.03 -8.62
N GLN A 99 -19.65 6.11 -9.81
CA GLN A 99 -19.70 7.31 -10.64
C GLN A 99 -21.14 7.71 -10.99
N LYS A 100 -21.97 6.74 -11.34
CA LYS A 100 -23.40 6.93 -11.68
C LYS A 100 -24.30 7.12 -10.46
N VAL A 101 -23.80 6.83 -9.26
CA VAL A 101 -24.55 7.00 -8.00
C VAL A 101 -24.48 8.45 -7.55
N SER A 102 -25.61 8.99 -7.11
CA SER A 102 -25.69 10.34 -6.54
C SER A 102 -24.66 10.53 -5.42
N PRO A 103 -23.95 11.67 -5.34
CA PRO A 103 -22.88 11.90 -4.37
C PRO A 103 -23.24 11.58 -2.90
N LYS A 104 -24.48 11.85 -2.48
CA LYS A 104 -24.96 11.61 -1.11
C LYS A 104 -25.15 10.12 -0.78
N LEU A 105 -25.38 9.29 -1.80
CA LEU A 105 -25.65 7.86 -1.67
C LEU A 105 -24.42 6.99 -1.91
N ARG A 106 -23.30 7.57 -2.33
CA ARG A 106 -22.05 6.82 -2.54
C ARG A 106 -21.59 6.19 -1.22
N ARG A 107 -21.27 4.90 -1.27
CA ARG A 107 -20.73 4.13 -0.14
C ARG A 107 -19.32 3.68 -0.49
N PHE A 108 -18.35 4.28 0.22
CA PHE A 108 -16.94 4.02 0.02
C PHE A 108 -16.44 2.92 0.96
N THR A 109 -15.64 2.00 0.42
CA THR A 109 -14.94 0.98 1.19
C THR A 109 -13.86 1.61 2.08
N LEU A 110 -13.24 0.81 2.97
CA LEU A 110 -12.11 1.31 3.76
C LEU A 110 -10.92 1.66 2.86
N ASP A 111 -10.59 0.81 1.89
CA ASP A 111 -9.46 1.04 0.99
C ASP A 111 -9.66 2.27 0.11
N ASP A 112 -10.90 2.52 -0.37
CA ASP A 112 -11.23 3.76 -1.10
C ASP A 112 -10.92 4.99 -0.22
N LYS A 113 -11.28 4.92 1.07
CA LYS A 113 -11.01 6.00 2.02
C LYS A 113 -9.52 6.13 2.32
N LEU A 114 -8.79 5.02 2.45
CA LEU A 114 -7.34 5.03 2.70
C LEU A 114 -6.58 5.63 1.51
N LEU A 115 -6.87 5.19 0.28
CA LEU A 115 -6.27 5.77 -0.92
C LEU A 115 -6.61 7.26 -1.05
N SER A 116 -7.87 7.62 -0.81
CA SER A 116 -8.31 9.02 -0.83
C SER A 116 -7.64 9.86 0.26
N LEU A 117 -7.40 9.28 1.44
CA LEU A 117 -6.68 9.93 2.53
C LEU A 117 -5.22 10.20 2.16
N VAL A 118 -4.54 9.24 1.53
CA VAL A 118 -3.17 9.39 1.02
C VAL A 118 -3.11 10.54 0.00
N LEU A 119 -4.01 10.54 -0.99
CA LEU A 119 -4.08 11.61 -1.99
C LEU A 119 -4.34 12.98 -1.36
N MET A 120 -5.27 13.05 -0.40
CA MET A 120 -5.59 14.29 0.32
C MET A 120 -4.41 14.81 1.13
N LYS A 121 -3.66 13.93 1.81
CA LYS A 121 -2.49 14.30 2.61
C LYS A 121 -1.31 14.75 1.74
N GLN A 122 -1.14 14.15 0.57
CA GLN A 122 -0.10 14.56 -0.37
C GLN A 122 -0.40 15.93 -1.01
N SER A 123 -1.65 16.17 -1.41
CA SER A 123 -2.06 17.46 -1.98
C SER A 123 -3.55 17.72 -1.75
N PRO A 124 -3.91 18.55 -0.75
CA PRO A 124 -5.31 18.90 -0.52
C PRO A 124 -5.96 19.60 -1.72
N LYS A 125 -5.19 20.45 -2.43
CA LYS A 125 -5.63 21.14 -3.65
C LYS A 125 -5.84 20.15 -4.79
N GLY A 126 -4.88 19.26 -5.02
CA GLY A 126 -4.98 18.19 -6.02
C GLY A 126 -6.17 17.28 -5.74
N TYR A 127 -6.37 16.89 -4.49
CA TYR A 127 -7.54 16.11 -4.07
C TYR A 127 -8.86 16.84 -4.34
N SER A 128 -8.93 18.14 -4.08
CA SER A 128 -10.12 18.94 -4.39
C SER A 128 -10.45 18.94 -5.87
N PHE A 129 -9.43 18.99 -6.73
CA PHE A 129 -9.60 18.89 -8.18
C PHE A 129 -10.06 17.48 -8.57
N LEU A 130 -9.35 16.45 -8.12
CA LEU A 130 -9.68 15.05 -8.41
C LEU A 130 -11.09 14.66 -7.93
N SER A 131 -11.57 15.20 -6.81
CA SER A 131 -12.92 14.92 -6.28
C SER A 131 -14.06 15.45 -7.17
N LYS A 132 -13.76 16.34 -8.11
CA LYS A 132 -14.71 16.81 -9.12
C LYS A 132 -14.80 15.86 -10.31
N ILE A 133 -13.76 15.07 -10.55
CA ILE A 133 -13.62 14.17 -11.70
C ILE A 133 -14.02 12.74 -11.28
N PHE A 134 -13.50 12.28 -10.16
CA PHE A 134 -13.68 10.94 -9.64
C PHE A 134 -14.69 10.91 -8.49
N ALA A 135 -15.39 9.79 -8.35
CA ALA A 135 -16.15 9.46 -7.16
C ALA A 135 -15.19 9.23 -5.98
N LEU A 136 -14.88 10.31 -5.26
CA LEU A 136 -14.05 10.30 -4.05
C LEU A 136 -14.85 10.68 -2.80
N PRO A 137 -14.45 10.21 -1.60
CA PRO A 137 -15.03 10.63 -0.33
C PRO A 137 -14.91 12.14 -0.11
N ASN A 138 -15.85 12.72 0.64
CA ASN A 138 -15.71 14.11 1.06
C ASN A 138 -14.58 14.23 2.11
N ARG A 139 -13.90 15.38 2.17
CA ARG A 139 -12.88 15.70 3.17
C ARG A 139 -13.38 15.45 4.60
N LYS A 140 -14.63 15.82 4.92
CA LYS A 140 -15.22 15.56 6.24
C LYS A 140 -15.24 14.06 6.58
N THR A 141 -15.51 13.19 5.61
CA THR A 141 -15.46 11.73 5.80
C THR A 141 -14.05 11.26 6.12
N LEU A 142 -13.04 11.81 5.45
CA LEU A 142 -11.63 11.50 5.70
C LEU A 142 -11.15 12.02 7.05
N THR A 143 -11.52 13.25 7.43
CA THR A 143 -11.21 13.81 8.75
C THR A 143 -11.89 13.02 9.87
N ASN A 144 -13.13 12.57 9.68
CA ASN A 144 -13.82 11.70 10.63
C ASN A 144 -13.17 10.31 10.75
N LEU A 145 -12.58 9.80 9.67
CA LEU A 145 -11.80 8.57 9.71
C LEU A 145 -10.53 8.76 10.54
N LEU A 146 -9.80 9.87 10.31
CA LEU A 146 -8.61 10.22 11.08
C LEU A 146 -8.90 10.40 12.57
N SER A 147 -10.04 11.01 12.93
CA SER A 147 -10.37 11.22 14.34
C SER A 147 -10.66 9.94 15.13
N ARG A 148 -10.68 8.77 14.47
CA ARG A 148 -10.74 7.47 15.16
C ARG A 148 -9.39 7.02 15.71
N VAL A 149 -8.30 7.69 15.31
CA VAL A 149 -6.95 7.41 15.79
C VAL A 149 -6.60 8.51 16.79
N PRO A 150 -6.79 8.29 18.11
CA PRO A 150 -6.45 9.27 19.12
C PRO A 150 -4.93 9.41 19.20
N ILE A 151 -4.43 10.60 18.87
CA ILE A 151 -3.04 11.00 19.07
C ILE A 151 -3.08 12.04 20.16
N GLU A 152 -2.50 11.71 21.31
CA GLU A 152 -2.38 12.56 22.48
C GLU A 152 -0.91 12.56 22.91
N THR A 153 -0.60 13.44 23.87
CA THR A 153 0.72 13.51 24.52
C THR A 153 1.11 12.16 25.13
N GLU A 154 2.41 11.96 25.31
CA GLU A 154 3.02 10.70 25.75
C GLU A 154 2.98 9.58 24.69
N ILE A 155 3.61 8.45 25.03
CA ILE A 155 3.56 7.21 24.26
C ILE A 155 2.17 6.59 24.39
N ARG A 156 1.54 6.30 23.24
CA ARG A 156 0.20 5.70 23.20
C ARG A 156 0.29 4.22 22.83
N TYR A 157 -0.28 3.37 23.70
CA TYR A 157 -0.28 1.91 23.52
C TYR A 157 -0.82 1.47 22.15
N ALA A 158 -1.89 2.10 21.65
CA ALA A 158 -2.47 1.75 20.35
C ALA A 158 -1.49 1.97 19.19
N VAL A 159 -0.69 3.04 19.25
CA VAL A 159 0.36 3.34 18.25
C VAL A 159 1.48 2.33 18.38
N MET A 160 1.96 2.08 19.62
CA MET A 160 3.04 1.12 19.88
C MET A 160 2.67 -0.31 19.46
N LYS A 161 1.45 -0.75 19.72
CA LYS A 161 0.94 -2.06 19.29
C LYS A 161 0.91 -2.20 17.76
N THR A 162 0.56 -1.13 17.06
CA THR A 162 0.58 -1.12 15.59
C THR A 162 2.01 -1.15 15.06
N LEU A 163 2.91 -0.39 15.69
CA LEU A 163 4.33 -0.38 15.36
C LEU A 163 4.98 -1.74 15.63
N GLN A 164 4.62 -2.42 16.72
CA GLN A 164 5.11 -3.74 17.08
C GLN A 164 4.89 -4.77 15.97
N LYS A 165 3.70 -4.78 15.35
CA LYS A 165 3.42 -5.66 14.19
C LYS A 165 4.38 -5.40 13.04
N THR A 166 4.64 -4.12 12.75
CA THR A 166 5.58 -3.72 11.69
C THR A 166 7.01 -4.14 12.04
N VAL A 167 7.43 -3.96 13.30
CA VAL A 167 8.77 -4.32 13.79
C VAL A 167 9.01 -5.83 13.76
N GLN A 168 7.99 -6.64 14.07
CA GLN A 168 8.08 -8.10 14.00
C GLN A 168 8.37 -8.61 12.58
N GLU A 169 7.85 -7.92 11.56
CA GLU A 169 8.11 -8.22 10.14
C GLU A 169 9.48 -7.69 9.67
N MET A 170 10.15 -6.81 10.44
CA MET A 170 11.47 -6.29 10.09
C MET A 170 12.55 -7.34 10.32
N LYS A 171 13.54 -7.35 9.42
CA LYS A 171 14.81 -8.05 9.62
C LYS A 171 15.52 -7.52 10.86
N LEU A 172 16.26 -8.38 11.57
CA LEU A 172 16.95 -8.01 12.82
C LEU A 172 17.86 -6.78 12.66
N LEU A 173 18.57 -6.65 11.55
CA LEU A 173 19.42 -5.48 11.27
C LEU A 173 18.60 -4.19 11.11
N ASP A 174 17.39 -4.26 10.56
CA ASP A 174 16.53 -3.09 10.34
C ASP A 174 15.84 -2.59 11.61
N ARG A 175 15.88 -3.39 12.69
CA ARG A 175 15.37 -3.04 14.02
C ARG A 175 16.34 -2.15 14.81
N HIS A 176 17.60 -2.06 14.39
CA HIS A 176 18.58 -1.17 15.01
C HIS A 176 18.22 0.28 14.71
N CYS A 177 18.01 1.05 15.76
CA CYS A 177 17.59 2.44 15.67
C CYS A 177 18.33 3.33 16.67
N ILE A 178 18.25 4.62 16.41
CA ILE A 178 18.59 5.67 17.37
C ILE A 178 17.31 6.38 17.80
N ILE A 179 17.29 6.87 19.03
CA ILE A 179 16.23 7.76 19.52
C ILE A 179 16.73 9.19 19.47
N MET A 180 16.11 9.98 18.59
CA MET A 180 16.38 11.41 18.46
C MET A 180 15.32 12.19 19.22
N PHE A 181 15.71 13.26 19.90
CA PHE A 181 14.75 14.17 20.53
C PHE A 181 15.17 15.62 20.41
N ASP A 182 14.17 16.49 20.24
CA ASP A 182 14.36 17.93 20.03
C ASP A 182 13.09 18.71 20.38
N ASP A 183 13.26 20.00 20.65
CA ASP A 183 12.17 20.96 20.87
C ASP A 183 11.73 21.59 19.55
N ILE A 184 10.41 21.65 19.34
CA ILE A 184 9.79 22.38 18.24
C ILE A 184 9.11 23.62 18.81
N ALA A 185 9.46 24.81 18.33
CA ALA A 185 8.78 26.05 18.70
C ALA A 185 7.33 26.07 18.20
N LEU A 186 6.41 26.49 19.06
CA LEU A 186 4.98 26.59 18.79
C LEU A 186 4.52 28.04 18.90
N GLN A 187 3.48 28.38 18.15
CA GLN A 187 2.71 29.59 18.41
C GLN A 187 1.77 29.32 19.59
N THR A 188 1.92 30.12 20.65
CA THR A 188 1.03 30.06 21.82
C THR A 188 -0.39 30.44 21.42
N SER A 189 -1.35 29.56 21.69
CA SER A 189 -2.77 29.81 21.47
C SER A 189 -3.61 28.85 22.31
N LEU A 190 -4.80 29.26 22.71
CA LEU A 190 -5.77 28.38 23.36
C LEU A 190 -6.89 28.04 22.37
N LEU A 191 -7.19 26.75 22.23
CA LEU A 191 -8.25 26.26 21.35
C LEU A 191 -9.13 25.31 22.14
N TYR A 192 -10.44 25.56 22.17
CA TYR A 192 -11.37 24.62 22.77
C TYR A 192 -11.62 23.45 21.82
N ASN A 193 -11.32 22.24 22.28
CA ASN A 193 -11.52 21.00 21.55
C ASN A 193 -12.83 20.33 21.99
N ASN A 194 -13.92 20.65 21.29
CA ASN A 194 -15.27 20.18 21.59
C ASN A 194 -15.40 18.65 21.58
N LYS A 195 -14.49 17.91 20.94
CA LYS A 195 -14.58 16.44 20.86
C LYS A 195 -14.15 15.77 22.16
N CYS A 196 -13.14 16.33 22.81
CA CYS A 196 -12.57 15.79 24.03
C CYS A 196 -13.01 16.59 25.27
N ASP A 197 -13.69 17.71 25.07
CA ASP A 197 -14.06 18.68 26.13
C ASP A 197 -12.82 19.19 26.89
N VAL A 198 -11.80 19.58 26.14
CA VAL A 198 -10.51 20.02 26.67
C VAL A 198 -10.08 21.31 25.96
N ILE A 199 -9.49 22.25 26.69
CA ILE A 199 -8.86 23.44 26.12
C ILE A 199 -7.44 23.08 25.71
N ASP A 200 -7.11 22.93 24.44
CA ASP A 200 -5.75 22.74 23.92
C ASP A 200 -4.90 24.02 24.09
N GLY A 201 -3.56 23.87 24.14
CA GLY A 201 -2.62 25.00 24.22
C GLY A 201 -1.92 25.19 25.57
N PHE A 202 -2.27 24.38 26.57
CA PHE A 202 -1.56 24.34 27.85
C PHE A 202 -0.42 23.31 27.86
N GLN A 203 0.56 23.52 28.75
CA GLN A 203 1.61 22.58 29.06
C GLN A 203 1.02 21.24 29.50
N ASP A 204 1.52 20.17 28.89
CA ASP A 204 1.08 18.81 29.09
C ASP A 204 2.26 17.85 29.01
N ASN A 205 2.62 17.32 30.18
CA ASN A 205 3.72 16.38 30.35
C ASN A 205 3.26 14.91 30.28
N GLY A 206 2.03 14.64 29.81
CA GLY A 206 1.43 13.30 29.81
C GLY A 206 0.92 12.87 31.20
N ARG A 207 0.32 11.68 31.30
CA ARG A 207 -0.22 11.10 32.55
C ARG A 207 -1.10 12.03 33.39
N ASN A 208 -1.95 12.85 32.75
CA ASN A 208 -2.76 13.88 33.41
C ASN A 208 -1.95 14.97 34.15
N ASN A 209 -0.64 15.11 33.88
CA ASN A 209 0.20 16.18 34.40
C ASN A 209 0.09 17.42 33.52
N ARG A 210 -1.08 18.04 33.59
CA ARG A 210 -1.41 19.24 32.85
C ARG A 210 -1.34 20.46 33.75
N TYR A 211 -0.70 21.53 33.25
CA TYR A 211 -0.49 22.75 34.01
C TYR A 211 -1.11 23.93 33.26
N PRO A 212 -1.71 24.92 33.94
CA PRO A 212 -2.31 26.10 33.32
C PRO A 212 -1.24 27.11 32.85
N LEU A 213 -0.25 26.62 32.11
CA LEU A 213 0.88 27.35 31.55
C LEU A 213 0.79 27.25 30.02
N PHE A 214 0.99 28.34 29.30
CA PHE A 214 0.89 28.33 27.84
C PHE A 214 2.05 27.56 27.23
N ALA A 215 1.76 26.54 26.43
CA ALA A 215 2.78 25.79 25.72
C ALA A 215 3.31 26.59 24.53
N ASP A 216 4.61 26.89 24.55
CA ASP A 216 5.35 27.58 23.48
C ASP A 216 6.35 26.65 22.78
N LYS A 217 6.52 25.42 23.29
CA LYS A 217 7.36 24.38 22.70
C LYS A 217 6.72 23.00 22.79
N ALA A 218 7.09 22.12 21.86
CA ALA A 218 6.82 20.69 21.92
C ALA A 218 8.13 19.90 21.91
N MET A 219 8.38 19.13 22.96
CA MET A 219 9.46 18.15 22.98
C MET A 219 9.00 16.90 22.23
N VAL A 220 9.72 16.48 21.19
CA VAL A 220 9.35 15.33 20.34
C VAL A 220 10.43 14.26 20.37
N PHE A 221 10.04 13.01 20.59
CA PHE A 221 10.92 11.84 20.54
C PHE A 221 10.64 11.01 19.29
N VAL A 222 11.68 10.72 18.50
CA VAL A 222 11.58 10.03 17.21
C VAL A 222 12.57 8.87 17.17
N ALA A 223 12.07 7.67 16.86
CA ALA A 223 12.94 6.55 16.49
C ALA A 223 13.34 6.66 15.02
N ARG A 224 14.63 6.46 14.74
CA ARG A 224 15.18 6.47 13.38
C ARG A 224 16.00 5.21 13.14
N GLY A 225 15.66 4.48 12.09
CA GLY A 225 16.40 3.29 11.66
C GLY A 225 17.81 3.63 11.17
N ILE A 226 18.77 2.76 11.50
CA ILE A 226 20.17 2.88 11.10
C ILE A 226 20.42 2.17 9.77
N SER A 227 20.15 0.86 9.73
CA SER A 227 20.31 0.03 8.51
C SER A 227 19.37 0.51 7.40
N LYS A 228 18.08 0.66 7.73
CA LYS A 228 17.05 1.11 6.79
C LYS A 228 16.58 2.50 7.16
N LYS A 229 16.41 3.36 6.14
CA LYS A 229 15.93 4.73 6.29
C LYS A 229 14.43 4.76 6.62
N TRP A 230 14.09 4.69 7.90
CA TRP A 230 12.75 4.93 8.42
C TRP A 230 12.79 5.87 9.62
N LYS A 231 11.70 6.58 9.87
CA LYS A 231 11.52 7.46 11.04
C LYS A 231 10.11 7.29 11.57
N GLN A 232 9.96 7.23 12.88
CA GLN A 232 8.66 7.12 13.54
C GLN A 232 8.66 7.98 14.81
N PRO A 233 7.81 9.03 14.89
CA PRO A 233 7.55 9.71 16.15
C PRO A 233 6.95 8.73 17.16
N LEU A 234 7.53 8.70 18.36
CA LEU A 234 7.12 7.81 19.45
C LEU A 234 6.29 8.53 20.51
N ALA A 235 6.71 9.75 20.85
CA ALA A 235 6.05 10.57 21.87
C ALA A 235 6.26 12.04 21.58
N TYR A 236 5.34 12.85 22.10
CA TYR A 236 5.53 14.28 22.22
C TYR A 236 4.90 14.81 23.50
N TYR A 237 5.38 15.96 23.94
CA TYR A 237 4.94 16.64 25.15
C TYR A 237 4.95 18.15 24.90
N PHE A 238 4.04 18.88 25.55
CA PHE A 238 3.92 20.33 25.40
C PHE A 238 4.47 21.02 26.64
N ASN A 239 5.31 22.05 26.45
CA ASN A 239 6.00 22.72 27.54
C ASN A 239 6.01 24.25 27.36
N GLN A 240 6.00 24.97 28.48
CA GLN A 240 6.35 26.39 28.51
C GLN A 240 7.85 26.55 28.77
N GLY A 241 8.56 27.27 27.90
CA GLY A 241 10.00 27.52 28.05
C GLY A 241 10.90 26.31 27.80
N GLY A 242 10.34 25.19 27.33
CA GLY A 242 11.05 23.92 27.11
C GLY A 242 10.94 22.94 28.29
N MET A 243 11.33 21.70 28.04
CA MET A 243 11.20 20.64 29.04
C MET A 243 12.36 20.66 30.04
N LYS A 244 12.06 20.47 31.34
CA LYS A 244 13.08 20.37 32.41
C LYS A 244 13.92 19.10 32.24
N SER A 245 15.21 19.17 32.56
CA SER A 245 16.17 18.06 32.41
C SER A 245 15.74 16.77 33.10
N GLU A 246 15.16 16.89 34.30
CA GLU A 246 14.71 15.76 35.11
C GLU A 246 13.52 15.04 34.42
N VAL A 247 12.64 15.82 33.78
CA VAL A 247 11.49 15.32 33.01
C VAL A 247 11.98 14.68 31.72
N ILE A 248 12.92 15.32 31.01
CA ILE A 248 13.55 14.76 29.79
C ILE A 248 14.15 13.39 30.08
N ALA A 249 14.95 13.25 31.14
CA ALA A 249 15.57 11.98 31.50
C ALA A 249 14.52 10.89 31.79
N THR A 250 13.43 11.25 32.46
CA THR A 250 12.31 10.33 32.76
C THR A 250 11.55 9.90 31.50
N CYS A 251 11.22 10.86 30.64
CA CYS A 251 10.57 10.60 29.35
C CYS A 251 11.46 9.75 28.45
N LEU A 252 12.76 10.06 28.34
CA LEU A 252 13.71 9.33 27.52
C LEU A 252 13.82 7.86 27.96
N LYS A 253 13.89 7.58 29.28
CA LYS A 253 13.83 6.20 29.79
C LYS A 253 12.56 5.49 29.35
N THR A 254 11.41 6.15 29.49
CA THR A 254 10.12 5.58 29.12
C THR A 254 10.04 5.27 27.62
N VAL A 255 10.52 6.19 26.78
CA VAL A 255 10.59 6.00 25.32
C VAL A 255 11.50 4.83 24.95
N ILE A 256 12.68 4.72 25.56
CA ILE A 256 13.60 3.61 25.28
C ILE A 256 13.01 2.28 25.72
N ARG A 257 12.37 2.22 26.90
CA ARG A 257 11.68 1.02 27.39
C ARG A 257 10.59 0.55 26.44
N GLU A 258 9.71 1.45 26.03
CA GLU A 258 8.60 1.13 25.13
C GLU A 258 9.08 0.80 23.71
N ALA A 259 10.14 1.44 23.22
CA ALA A 259 10.76 1.07 21.95
C ALA A 259 11.35 -0.35 22.02
N THR A 260 12.02 -0.68 23.13
CA THR A 260 12.62 -2.00 23.35
C THR A 260 11.54 -3.09 23.50
N SER A 261 10.44 -2.79 24.20
CA SER A 261 9.33 -3.73 24.43
C SER A 261 8.65 -4.19 23.13
N ILE A 262 8.66 -3.36 22.09
CA ILE A 262 8.11 -3.71 20.77
C ILE A 262 9.14 -4.38 19.84
N GLY A 263 10.37 -4.59 20.31
CA GLY A 263 11.43 -5.30 19.59
C GLY A 263 12.40 -4.41 18.79
N LEU A 264 12.38 -3.08 18.99
CA LEU A 264 13.44 -2.21 18.46
C LEU A 264 14.71 -2.36 19.29
N ASN A 265 15.86 -2.24 18.64
CA ASN A 265 17.15 -2.24 19.32
C ASN A 265 17.73 -0.81 19.29
N ASN A 266 17.54 -0.07 20.40
CA ASN A 266 18.08 1.28 20.53
C ASN A 266 19.56 1.24 20.89
N VAL A 267 20.43 1.78 20.04
CA VAL A 267 21.88 1.77 20.25
C VAL A 267 22.47 3.14 20.62
N ALA A 268 21.73 4.23 20.38
CA ALA A 268 22.20 5.57 20.69
C ALA A 268 21.03 6.56 20.82
N CYS A 269 21.29 7.64 21.57
CA CYS A 269 20.39 8.79 21.64
C CYS A 269 21.06 10.02 21.05
N VAL A 270 20.28 10.88 20.38
CA VAL A 270 20.78 12.10 19.74
C VAL A 270 19.87 13.28 20.09
N CYS A 271 20.46 14.37 20.53
CA CYS A 271 19.78 15.63 20.81
C CYS A 271 20.67 16.82 20.40
N ASP A 272 20.11 18.02 20.44
CA ASP A 272 20.87 19.26 20.27
C ASP A 272 21.76 19.57 21.49
N GLN A 273 22.45 20.71 21.45
CA GLN A 273 23.35 21.16 22.51
C GLN A 273 22.65 22.00 23.59
N ALA A 274 21.33 21.98 23.69
CA ALA A 274 20.63 22.73 24.74
C ALA A 274 21.05 22.25 26.14
N ASN A 275 21.27 23.19 27.06
CA ASN A 275 21.71 22.89 28.43
C ASN A 275 20.81 21.87 29.13
N ALA A 276 19.49 21.94 28.89
CA ALA A 276 18.54 21.02 29.50
C ALA A 276 18.75 19.57 29.02
N ASN A 277 19.01 19.39 27.72
CA ASN A 277 19.26 18.10 27.08
C ASN A 277 20.61 17.52 27.55
N ALA A 278 21.68 18.33 27.55
CA ALA A 278 22.99 17.93 28.04
C ALA A 278 22.94 17.49 29.52
N LYS A 279 22.27 18.26 30.38
CA LYS A 279 22.07 17.90 31.79
C LYS A 279 21.25 16.62 31.94
N ALA A 280 20.20 16.42 31.15
CA ALA A 280 19.40 15.19 31.19
C ALA A 280 20.23 13.94 30.88
N ILE A 281 21.06 13.99 29.83
CA ILE A 281 21.97 12.89 29.48
C ILE A 281 22.98 12.65 30.61
N ARG A 282 23.59 13.71 31.16
CA ARG A 282 24.52 13.59 32.29
C ARG A 282 23.89 12.92 33.51
N MET A 283 22.64 13.27 33.84
CA MET A 283 21.90 12.63 34.93
C MET A 283 21.78 11.11 34.75
N LEU A 284 21.53 10.65 33.52
CA LEU A 284 21.44 9.22 33.19
C LEU A 284 22.79 8.51 33.29
N TYR A 285 23.87 9.17 32.88
CA TYR A 285 25.24 8.68 33.09
C TYR A 285 25.57 8.56 34.57
N ASP A 286 25.30 9.60 35.35
CA ASP A 286 25.57 9.63 36.79
C ASP A 286 24.77 8.57 37.55
N GLU A 287 23.54 8.30 37.12
CA GLU A 287 22.73 7.19 37.64
C GLU A 287 23.32 5.82 37.29
N THR A 288 23.75 5.64 36.04
CA THR A 288 24.40 4.39 35.60
C THR A 288 25.66 4.12 36.42
N ASN A 289 26.53 5.13 36.55
CA ASN A 289 27.75 5.02 37.37
C ASN A 289 27.44 4.64 38.81
N ARG A 290 26.45 5.28 39.43
CA ARG A 290 26.00 4.93 40.79
C ARG A 290 25.55 3.47 40.89
N ASN A 291 24.78 2.97 39.92
CA ASN A 291 24.33 1.58 39.91
C ASN A 291 25.48 0.57 39.79
N PHE A 292 26.49 0.86 38.96
CA PHE A 292 27.69 0.02 38.83
C PHE A 292 28.50 -0.01 40.13
N VAL A 293 28.71 1.16 40.75
CA VAL A 293 29.40 1.26 42.05
C VAL A 293 28.68 0.46 43.13
N LEU A 294 27.34 0.54 43.21
CA LEU A 294 26.54 -0.24 44.16
C LEU A 294 26.65 -1.75 43.94
N LYS A 295 26.95 -2.19 42.72
CA LYS A 295 27.21 -3.60 42.37
C LYS A 295 28.67 -4.02 42.55
N GLY A 296 29.55 -3.12 42.96
CA GLY A 296 30.99 -3.38 43.03
C GLY A 296 31.64 -3.62 41.66
N GLN A 297 31.04 -3.09 40.59
CA GLN A 297 31.51 -3.26 39.21
C GLN A 297 32.05 -1.94 38.66
N GLU A 298 33.04 -2.01 37.77
CA GLU A 298 33.54 -0.84 37.03
C GLU A 298 32.65 -0.58 35.80
N ASN A 299 32.16 0.65 35.64
CA ASN A 299 31.42 1.03 34.43
C ASN A 299 32.40 1.31 33.28
N ARG A 300 32.46 0.39 32.31
CA ARG A 300 33.26 0.54 31.07
C ARG A 300 32.43 0.95 29.85
N ASN A 301 31.13 1.19 30.04
CA ASN A 301 30.23 1.46 28.94
C ASN A 301 30.33 2.93 28.50
N PHE A 302 30.40 3.14 27.19
CA PHE A 302 30.19 4.45 26.59
C PHE A 302 28.69 4.71 26.44
N GLY A 303 28.04 5.08 27.54
CA GLY A 303 26.59 5.29 27.56
C GLY A 303 25.99 5.26 28.96
N PHE A 304 24.67 5.39 29.01
CA PHE A 304 23.87 5.07 30.17
C PHE A 304 23.12 3.75 29.94
N VAL A 305 22.86 3.01 31.02
CA VAL A 305 22.12 1.74 30.98
C VAL A 305 20.70 1.99 31.48
N ILE A 306 19.71 1.48 30.74
CA ILE A 306 18.31 1.48 31.16
C ILE A 306 17.91 0.04 31.43
N ASP A 307 17.34 -0.18 32.62
CA ASP A 307 16.87 -1.48 33.08
C ASP A 307 17.93 -2.57 32.92
N ASP A 308 18.99 -2.40 33.71
CA ASP A 308 20.12 -3.33 33.79
C ASP A 308 19.62 -4.80 33.79
N PRO A 309 19.90 -5.57 32.72
CA PRO A 309 19.45 -6.95 32.64
C PRO A 309 20.11 -7.72 33.78
N ARG A 310 19.31 -8.15 34.74
CA ARG A 310 19.76 -9.00 35.84
C ARG A 310 20.32 -10.31 35.33
#